data_AF-A0A1H0DDK9-F1
#
_entry.id   AF-A0A1H0DDK9-F1
#
_cell.length_a   1.000
_cell.length_b   1.000
_cell.length_c   1.000
_cell.angle_alpha   90.00
_cell.angle_beta   90.00
_cell.angle_gamma   90.00
#
_symmetry.space_group_name_H-M   'P 1'
#
loop_
_entity.id
_entity.type
_entity.pdbx_description
1 polymer ?
#
loop_
_entity_poly.entity_id
_entity_poly.type
_entity_poly.pdbx_seq_one_letter_code
_entity_poly.pdbx_strand_id
1 'polypeptide(L)'
;MRTALAKILVLATVVGGGTFLAATAEAAPTHCSSRVTDYGTGGAAICARRTGFYRVTITCTAASGRVYFRQGPWLRPGNGESKAKCNRPDRVTYHAVQKRN
;
A
#
# COMPACT_ATOMS: atom_id res chain seq x y z
N MET A 1 32.31 35.07 15.70
CA MET A 1 33.28 33.95 15.49
C MET A 1 32.64 32.71 16.10
N ARG A 2 31.72 32.02 15.39
CA ARG A 2 31.91 30.78 14.59
C ARG A 2 32.78 29.73 15.29
N THR A 3 32.16 28.80 16.03
CA THR A 3 32.76 27.51 16.38
C THR A 3 31.93 26.41 15.75
N ALA A 4 32.59 25.63 14.89
CA ALA A 4 32.01 24.76 13.88
C ALA A 4 31.46 23.45 14.47
N LEU A 5 30.26 23.09 14.00
CA LEU A 5 29.71 21.73 14.11
C LEU A 5 30.28 20.90 12.95
N ALA A 6 31.02 19.84 13.27
CA ALA A 6 31.40 18.81 12.31
C ALA A 6 31.21 17.43 12.94
N LYS A 7 30.06 16.80 12.69
CA LYS A 7 29.87 15.37 12.90
C LYS A 7 29.90 14.70 11.54
N ILE A 8 31.08 14.22 11.16
CA ILE A 8 31.27 13.35 9.99
C ILE A 8 30.88 11.95 10.45
N LEU A 9 29.76 11.43 9.94
CA LEU A 9 29.40 10.02 10.07
C LEU A 9 29.31 9.46 8.65
N VAL A 10 30.40 8.84 8.20
CA VAL A 10 30.43 8.07 6.95
C VAL A 10 30.19 6.62 7.32
N LEU A 11 28.97 6.12 7.05
CA LEU A 11 28.69 4.69 7.01
C LEU A 11 28.57 4.29 5.54
N ALA A 12 29.70 3.87 4.97
CA ALA A 12 29.74 3.14 3.71
C ALA A 12 29.32 1.69 3.98
N THR A 13 28.10 1.32 3.59
CA THR A 13 27.70 -0.09 3.48
C THR A 13 27.71 -0.49 2.02
N VAL A 14 28.56 -1.48 1.75
CA VAL A 14 28.84 -2.02 0.42
C VAL A 14 27.66 -2.84 -0.06
N VAL A 15 27.33 -2.59 -1.31
CA VAL A 15 26.25 -3.16 -2.12
C VAL A 15 26.44 -4.66 -2.31
N GLY A 16 25.41 -5.44 -1.99
CA GLY A 16 25.37 -6.87 -2.27
C GLY A 16 23.94 -7.38 -2.38
N GLY A 17 23.53 -7.74 -3.61
CA GLY A 17 22.49 -8.73 -3.84
C GLY A 17 21.06 -8.20 -4.03
N GLY A 18 20.57 -8.37 -5.26
CA GLY A 18 19.15 -8.32 -5.59
C GLY A 18 18.68 -6.94 -6.01
N THR A 19 18.55 -6.74 -7.32
CA THR A 19 17.62 -5.75 -7.88
C THR A 19 16.18 -6.18 -7.56
N PHE A 20 15.80 -6.11 -6.28
CA PHE A 20 14.41 -5.88 -5.95
C PHE A 20 14.10 -4.55 -6.63
N LEU A 21 13.32 -4.62 -7.71
CA LEU A 21 12.64 -3.45 -8.27
C LEU A 21 12.08 -2.72 -7.05
N ALA A 22 12.72 -1.62 -6.69
CA ALA A 22 12.23 -0.73 -5.67
C ALA A 22 10.91 -0.25 -6.27
N ALA A 23 9.82 -0.91 -5.89
CA ALA A 23 8.51 -0.32 -5.99
C ALA A 23 8.70 1.00 -5.29
N THR A 24 8.79 2.08 -6.07
CA THR A 24 8.76 3.43 -5.55
C THR A 24 7.62 3.39 -4.55
N ALA A 25 7.93 3.58 -3.27
CA ALA A 25 6.90 3.65 -2.26
C ALA A 25 6.11 4.91 -2.61
N GLU A 26 5.15 4.76 -3.53
CA GLU A 26 4.23 5.78 -3.93
C GLU A 26 3.55 6.15 -2.63
N ALA A 27 3.96 7.31 -2.09
CA ALA A 27 3.56 7.75 -0.78
C ALA A 27 2.06 7.53 -0.67
N ALA A 28 1.66 6.71 0.31
CA ALA A 28 0.29 6.25 0.46
C ALA A 28 -0.62 7.47 0.25
N PRO A 29 -1.55 7.42 -0.72
CA PRO A 29 -2.13 8.62 -1.26
C PRO A 29 -2.73 9.45 -0.13
N THR A 30 -2.27 10.69 0.01
CA THR A 30 -2.54 11.53 1.18
C THR A 30 -4.06 11.67 1.41
N HIS A 31 -4.48 11.63 2.68
CA HIS A 31 -5.90 11.60 3.11
C HIS A 31 -6.69 10.34 2.74
N CYS A 32 -6.01 9.24 2.45
CA CYS A 32 -6.61 7.93 2.36
C CYS A 32 -6.09 7.02 3.46
N SER A 33 -6.94 6.12 3.90
CA SER A 33 -6.62 5.04 4.80
C SER A 33 -7.06 3.73 4.15
N SER A 34 -6.27 2.69 4.34
CA SER A 34 -6.64 1.34 3.97
C SER A 34 -6.43 0.40 5.15
N ARG A 35 -7.23 -0.65 5.21
CA ARG A 35 -7.20 -1.64 6.28
C ARG A 35 -7.55 -3.02 5.75
N VAL A 36 -7.04 -4.04 6.44
CA VAL A 36 -7.49 -5.42 6.26
C VAL A 36 -8.83 -5.60 6.98
N THR A 37 -9.75 -6.37 6.38
CA THR A 37 -11.08 -6.67 6.89
C THR A 37 -11.36 -8.17 6.84
N ASP A 38 -12.55 -8.57 7.32
CA ASP A 38 -13.05 -9.95 7.21
C ASP A 38 -12.04 -11.01 7.71
N TYR A 39 -11.48 -10.77 8.90
CA TYR A 39 -10.50 -11.66 9.54
C TYR A 39 -9.28 -11.98 8.66
N GLY A 40 -8.80 -11.02 7.86
CA GLY A 40 -7.63 -11.22 7.00
C GLY A 40 -7.95 -11.68 5.59
N THR A 41 -9.23 -11.71 5.19
CA THR A 41 -9.65 -12.14 3.83
C THR A 41 -10.11 -10.99 2.95
N GLY A 42 -10.26 -9.79 3.50
CA GLY A 42 -10.69 -8.61 2.77
C GLY A 42 -9.77 -7.42 2.97
N GLY A 43 -9.92 -6.42 2.12
CA GLY A 43 -9.35 -5.09 2.34
C GLY A 43 -10.37 -4.03 2.01
N ALA A 44 -10.26 -2.91 2.72
CA ALA A 44 -11.06 -1.72 2.51
C ALA A 44 -10.14 -0.50 2.39
N ALA A 45 -10.55 0.46 1.56
CA ALA A 45 -9.95 1.78 1.49
C ALA A 45 -11.03 2.86 1.60
N ILE A 46 -10.68 3.97 2.23
CA ILE A 46 -11.49 5.18 2.29
C ILE A 46 -10.61 6.40 2.09
N CYS A 47 -11.11 7.40 1.37
CA CYS A 47 -10.43 8.68 1.19
C CYS A 47 -11.37 9.81 1.62
N ALA A 48 -10.87 10.67 2.52
CA ALA A 48 -11.68 11.73 3.14
C ALA A 48 -11.75 13.00 2.29
N ARG A 49 -10.68 13.32 1.53
CA ARG A 49 -10.59 14.54 0.73
C ARG A 49 -9.79 14.27 -0.54
N ARG A 50 -10.32 14.71 -1.69
CA ARG A 50 -9.67 15.06 -2.97
C ARG A 50 -10.68 14.99 -4.13
N THR A 51 -10.25 15.49 -5.29
CA THR A 51 -10.80 15.17 -6.61
C THR A 51 -10.39 13.77 -7.06
N GLY A 52 -11.03 13.26 -8.12
CA GLY A 52 -10.71 11.96 -8.71
C GLY A 52 -11.45 10.77 -8.08
N PHE A 53 -10.95 9.58 -8.40
CA PHE A 53 -11.47 8.30 -7.94
C PHE A 53 -10.38 7.54 -7.19
N TYR A 54 -10.79 6.72 -6.24
CA TYR A 54 -9.89 5.84 -5.50
C TYR A 54 -10.44 4.42 -5.45
N ARG A 55 -9.57 3.42 -5.28
CA ARG A 55 -9.97 2.04 -4.98
C ARG A 55 -8.95 1.34 -4.09
N VAL A 56 -9.39 0.31 -3.37
CA VAL A 56 -8.45 -0.61 -2.71
C VAL A 56 -7.92 -1.62 -3.72
N THR A 57 -6.64 -1.95 -3.63
CA THR A 57 -6.03 -3.13 -4.25
C THR A 57 -5.47 -4.00 -3.14
N ILE A 58 -5.81 -5.29 -3.15
CA ILE A 58 -5.28 -6.28 -2.21
C ILE A 58 -4.52 -7.35 -2.96
N THR A 59 -3.47 -7.86 -2.32
CA THR A 59 -2.73 -9.06 -2.72
C THR A 59 -3.22 -10.21 -1.86
N CYS A 60 -3.70 -11.26 -2.52
CA CYS A 60 -4.20 -12.48 -1.91
C CYS A 60 -3.18 -13.60 -2.11
N THR A 61 -2.91 -14.35 -1.04
CA THR A 61 -2.08 -15.55 -1.09
C THR A 61 -2.95 -16.76 -0.76
N ALA A 62 -3.06 -17.68 -1.71
CA ALA A 62 -3.76 -18.94 -1.54
C ALA A 62 -2.95 -19.91 -0.67
N ALA A 63 -3.61 -20.92 -0.11
CA ALA A 63 -2.93 -21.96 0.67
C ALA A 63 -1.84 -22.70 -0.13
N SER A 64 -1.97 -22.74 -1.46
CA SER A 64 -0.97 -23.30 -2.38
C SER A 64 0.26 -22.39 -2.57
N GLY A 65 0.33 -21.22 -1.94
CA GLY A 65 1.35 -20.20 -2.16
C GLY A 65 1.09 -19.31 -3.39
N ARG A 66 0.03 -19.57 -4.17
CA ARG A 66 -0.29 -18.76 -5.35
C ARG A 66 -0.70 -17.35 -4.94
N VAL A 67 -0.04 -16.35 -5.52
CA VAL A 67 -0.33 -14.93 -5.29
C VAL A 67 -1.20 -14.39 -6.43
N TYR A 68 -2.25 -13.63 -6.09
CA TYR A 68 -3.09 -12.94 -7.07
C TYR A 68 -3.64 -11.63 -6.50
N PHE A 69 -4.08 -10.72 -7.37
CA PHE A 69 -4.57 -9.41 -6.97
C PHE A 69 -6.09 -9.34 -7.06
N ARG A 70 -6.72 -8.60 -6.15
CA ARG A 70 -8.14 -8.24 -6.22
C ARG A 70 -8.28 -6.74 -6.01
N GLN A 71 -9.23 -6.16 -6.70
CA GLN A 71 -9.47 -4.72 -6.69
C GLN A 71 -10.91 -4.44 -6.31
N GLY A 72 -11.10 -3.40 -5.50
CA GLY A 72 -12.42 -2.88 -5.21
C GLY A 72 -12.93 -1.97 -6.33
N PRO A 73 -14.18 -1.50 -6.23
CA PRO A 73 -14.72 -0.52 -7.15
C PRO A 73 -13.98 0.83 -7.03
N TRP A 74 -13.90 1.55 -8.14
CA TRP A 74 -13.50 2.96 -8.14
C TRP A 74 -14.61 3.81 -7.53
N LEU A 75 -14.31 4.52 -6.45
CA LEU A 75 -15.24 5.40 -5.74
C LEU A 75 -14.71 6.83 -5.71
N ARG A 76 -15.63 7.79 -5.60
CA ARG A 76 -15.27 9.18 -5.30
C ARG A 76 -15.05 9.35 -3.79
N PRO A 77 -14.11 10.20 -3.35
CA PRO A 77 -13.96 10.56 -1.94
C PRO A 77 -15.30 11.00 -1.33
N GLY A 78 -15.63 10.49 -0.14
CA GLY A 78 -16.92 10.71 0.51
C GLY A 78 -18.02 9.69 0.17
N ASN A 79 -17.90 8.89 -0.90
CA ASN A 79 -18.93 7.93 -1.31
C ASN A 79 -18.81 6.54 -0.64
N GLY A 80 -18.36 6.47 0.62
CA GLY A 80 -18.21 5.22 1.37
C GLY A 80 -16.81 4.60 1.29
N GLU A 81 -16.72 3.27 1.31
CA GLU A 81 -15.46 2.51 1.29
C GLU A 81 -15.35 1.63 0.04
N SER A 82 -14.18 1.62 -0.61
CA SER A 82 -13.87 0.66 -1.67
C SER A 82 -13.40 -0.64 -1.02
N LYS A 83 -14.09 -1.76 -1.31
CA LYS A 83 -13.82 -3.06 -0.68
C LYS A 83 -13.46 -4.12 -1.72
N ALA A 84 -12.52 -4.98 -1.37
CA ALA A 84 -12.15 -6.17 -2.14
C ALA A 84 -12.01 -7.37 -1.20
N LYS A 85 -12.22 -8.58 -1.73
CA LYS A 85 -12.09 -9.83 -0.97
C LYS A 85 -11.30 -10.87 -1.76
N CYS A 86 -10.47 -11.62 -1.05
CA CYS A 86 -9.88 -12.87 -1.52
C CYS A 86 -10.94 -13.96 -1.55
N ASN A 87 -10.70 -15.01 -2.32
CA ASN A 87 -11.48 -16.24 -2.21
C ASN A 87 -11.16 -16.90 -0.86
N ARG A 88 -12.12 -17.56 -0.22
CA ARG A 88 -11.80 -18.38 0.96
C ARG A 88 -11.13 -19.69 0.51
N PRO A 89 -10.10 -20.20 1.21
CA PRO A 89 -9.56 -19.76 2.51
C PRO A 89 -8.37 -18.77 2.43
N ASP A 90 -8.16 -18.11 1.29
CA ASP A 90 -6.98 -17.28 1.01
C ASP A 90 -6.90 -16.04 1.90
N ARG A 91 -5.69 -15.51 2.08
CA ARG A 91 -5.40 -14.38 3.00
C ARG A 91 -4.83 -13.18 2.28
N VAL A 92 -5.14 -11.99 2.79
CA VAL A 92 -4.55 -10.73 2.38
C VAL A 92 -3.14 -10.63 2.95
N THR A 93 -2.15 -10.49 2.09
CA THR A 93 -0.74 -10.31 2.47
C THR A 93 -0.27 -8.88 2.25
N TYR A 94 -0.92 -8.15 1.35
CA TYR A 94 -0.64 -6.74 1.11
C TYR A 94 -1.93 -6.00 0.70
N HIS A 95 -2.02 -4.72 1.04
CA HIS A 95 -3.13 -3.87 0.65
C HIS A 95 -2.65 -2.43 0.45
N ALA A 96 -3.17 -1.79 -0.59
CA ALA A 96 -2.84 -0.42 -0.95
C ALA A 96 -4.04 0.32 -1.54
N VAL A 97 -3.97 1.65 -1.52
CA VAL A 97 -4.95 2.52 -2.17
C VAL A 97 -4.40 2.97 -3.51
N GLN A 98 -5.18 2.79 -4.58
CA GLN A 98 -4.91 3.37 -5.88
C GLN A 98 -5.75 4.63 -6.07
N LYS A 99 -5.19 5.66 -6.72
CA LYS A 99 -5.88 6.88 -7.11
C LYS A 99 -5.81 7.09 -8.63
N ARG A 100 -6.86 7.71 -9.18
CA ARG A 100 -6.93 8.20 -10.56
C ARG A 100 -7.58 9.57 -10.55
N ASN A 101 -6.91 10.57 -11.12
CA ASN A 101 -7.45 11.92 -11.29
C ASN A 101 -8.34 11.99 -12.52
#